data_AF-A0A8S9R7S1-F1
#
_entry.id   AF-A0A8S9R7S1-F1
#
_cell.length_a   1.000
_cell.length_b   1.000
_cell.length_c   1.000
_cell.angle_alpha   90.00
_cell.angle_beta   90.00
_cell.angle_gamma   90.00
#
_symmetry.space_group_name_H-M   'P 1'
#
loop_
_entity.id
_entity.type
_entity.pdbx_description
1 polymer ?
#
loop_
_entity_poly.entity_id
_entity_poly.type
_entity_poly.pdbx_seq_one_letter_code
_entity_poly.pdbx_strand_id
1 'polypeptide(L)'
;MTTPQIAGDEIGNAGDEEVRSQWAAIERLPTFERITTALFWNRDEQGKRNERRVMDVSKLEDLDRHLFIDDLIRHVEDDNLRLLQKNQKQNR
;
A
#
# COMPACT_ATOMS: atom_id res chain seq x y z
N MET A 1 24.65 -6.72 14.96
CA MET A 1 23.49 -5.86 15.25
C MET A 1 22.34 -6.40 14.43
N THR A 2 21.36 -7.03 15.08
CA THR A 2 20.27 -7.76 14.42
C THR A 2 19.06 -6.84 14.29
N THR A 3 18.68 -6.52 13.06
CA THR A 3 17.46 -5.76 12.76
C THR A 3 16.23 -6.66 12.97
N PRO A 4 15.11 -6.17 13.55
CA PRO A 4 13.92 -6.98 13.75
C PRO A 4 13.17 -7.19 12.43
N GLN A 5 12.88 -8.45 12.13
CA GLN A 5 12.00 -8.84 11.02
C GLN A 5 10.57 -8.37 11.31
N ILE A 6 10.08 -7.39 10.56
CA ILE A 6 8.66 -7.04 10.54
C ILE A 6 7.96 -8.11 9.69
N ALA A 7 7.33 -9.06 10.37
CA ALA A 7 6.44 -10.05 9.74
C ALA A 7 5.11 -9.38 9.38
N GLY A 8 5.08 -8.75 8.21
CA GLY A 8 3.85 -8.41 7.48
C GLY A 8 3.77 -9.31 6.26
N ASP A 9 2.66 -10.03 6.13
CA ASP A 9 2.30 -10.93 5.04
C ASP A 9 2.84 -10.55 3.65
N GLU A 10 3.51 -11.51 3.02
CA GLU A 10 3.71 -11.69 1.59
C GLU A 10 3.95 -10.43 0.73
N ILE A 11 5.11 -9.79 0.91
CA ILE A 11 5.83 -9.21 -0.23
C ILE A 11 7.14 -9.97 -0.35
N GLY A 12 7.09 -11.08 -1.09
CA GLY A 12 8.19 -12.00 -1.27
C GLY A 12 8.98 -11.68 -2.53
N ASN A 13 10.03 -10.87 -2.38
CA ASN A 13 11.37 -11.10 -2.91
C ASN A 13 11.69 -10.80 -4.40
N ALA A 14 10.72 -10.55 -5.28
CA ALA A 14 11.01 -10.05 -6.65
C ALA A 14 10.33 -8.71 -6.97
N GLY A 15 9.14 -8.45 -6.42
CA GLY A 15 8.40 -7.20 -6.60
C GLY A 15 8.88 -6.05 -5.71
N ASP A 16 9.68 -6.32 -4.67
CA ASP A 16 10.11 -5.28 -3.73
C ASP A 16 11.07 -4.27 -4.33
N GLU A 17 12.00 -4.70 -5.19
CA GLU A 17 12.94 -3.76 -5.81
C GLU A 17 12.24 -2.86 -6.83
N GLU A 18 11.30 -3.41 -7.60
CA GLU A 18 10.47 -2.64 -8.51
C GLU A 18 9.61 -1.62 -7.74
N VAL A 19 8.98 -2.05 -6.65
CA VAL A 19 8.18 -1.19 -5.77
C VAL A 19 9.04 -0.10 -5.15
N ARG A 20 10.24 -0.43 -4.66
CA ARG A 20 11.19 0.54 -4.13
C ARG A 20 11.63 1.54 -5.19
N SER A 21 11.86 1.09 -6.41
CA SER A 21 12.20 1.95 -7.56
C SER A 21 11.05 2.92 -7.88
N GLN A 22 9.80 2.43 -7.88
CA GLN A 22 8.61 3.24 -8.08
C GLN A 22 8.44 4.29 -6.96
N TRP A 23 8.64 3.91 -5.70
CA TRP A 23 8.64 4.86 -4.57
C TRP A 23 9.76 5.90 -4.69
N ALA A 24 10.96 5.50 -5.09
CA ALA A 24 12.07 6.42 -5.31
C ALA A 24 11.80 7.39 -6.47
N ALA A 25 10.97 7.02 -7.45
CA ALA A 25 10.50 7.94 -8.49
C ALA A 25 9.49 8.95 -7.91
N ILE A 26 8.53 8.48 -7.12
CA ILE A 26 7.52 9.34 -6.45
C ILE A 26 8.17 10.34 -5.49
N GLU A 27 9.19 9.93 -4.74
CA GLU A 27 9.88 10.80 -3.77
C GLU A 27 10.60 11.98 -4.43
N ARG A 28 11.06 11.80 -5.67
CA ARG A 28 11.74 12.84 -6.48
C ARG A 28 10.77 13.86 -7.08
N LEU A 29 9.46 13.61 -7.02
CA LEU A 29 8.46 14.54 -7.54
C LEU A 29 8.39 15.83 -6.69
N PRO A 30 7.99 16.97 -7.30
CA PRO A 30 7.60 18.17 -6.56
C PRO A 30 6.56 17.86 -5.48
N THR A 31 6.50 18.70 -4.43
CA THR A 31 5.68 18.41 -3.23
C THR A 31 4.22 18.15 -3.56
N PHE A 32 3.63 18.91 -4.48
CA PHE A 32 2.24 18.72 -4.89
C PHE A 32 2.03 17.36 -5.54
N GLU A 33 2.80 17.05 -6.59
CA GLU A 33 2.72 15.79 -7.32
C GLU A 33 3.04 14.58 -6.44
N ARG A 34 3.98 14.71 -5.50
CA ARG A 34 4.31 13.65 -4.55
C ARG A 34 3.14 13.31 -3.62
N ILE A 35 2.39 14.31 -3.16
CA ILE A 35 1.23 14.09 -2.26
C ILE A 35 0.06 13.49 -3.04
N THR A 36 -0.11 13.85 -4.32
CA THR A 36 -1.20 13.35 -5.13
C THR A 36 -0.88 12.04 -5.84
N THR A 37 0.35 11.54 -5.79
CA THR A 37 0.72 10.30 -6.47
C THR A 37 0.79 9.14 -5.48
N ALA A 38 0.10 8.04 -5.78
CA ALA A 38 0.08 6.83 -4.97
C ALA A 38 0.35 5.59 -5.82
N LEU A 39 0.88 4.54 -5.19
CA LEU A 39 1.04 3.24 -5.82
C LEU A 39 -0.20 2.38 -5.58
N PHE A 40 -0.88 1.99 -6.66
CA PHE A 40 -2.15 1.27 -6.61
C PHE A 40 -2.04 -0.15 -7.16
N TRP A 41 -2.91 -1.06 -6.71
CA TRP A 41 -3.03 -2.39 -7.30
C TRP A 41 -4.08 -2.36 -8.41
N ASN A 42 -3.65 -2.57 -9.65
CA ASN A 42 -4.54 -2.81 -10.76
C ASN A 42 -5.33 -4.10 -10.51
N ARG A 43 -6.56 -4.14 -11.02
CA ARG A 43 -7.51 -5.22 -10.81
C ARG A 43 -7.88 -5.82 -12.16
N ASP A 44 -7.78 -7.14 -12.28
CA ASP A 44 -8.20 -7.83 -13.50
C ASP A 44 -9.73 -7.88 -13.64
N GLU A 45 -10.22 -8.40 -14.77
CA GLU A 45 -11.66 -8.54 -15.05
C GLU A 45 -12.42 -9.37 -14.00
N GLN A 46 -11.70 -10.18 -13.21
CA GLN A 46 -12.25 -11.04 -12.16
C GLN A 46 -12.21 -10.38 -10.79
N GLY A 47 -11.74 -9.13 -10.73
CA GLY A 47 -11.68 -8.39 -9.50
C GLY A 47 -10.44 -8.70 -8.65
N LYS A 48 -9.46 -9.44 -9.17
CA LYS A 48 -8.25 -9.83 -8.44
C LYS A 48 -7.12 -8.83 -8.70
N ARG A 49 -6.34 -8.56 -7.65
CA ARG A 49 -5.13 -7.72 -7.74
C ARG A 49 -4.12 -8.38 -8.66
N ASN A 50 -3.63 -7.63 -9.64
CA ASN A 50 -2.69 -8.10 -10.65
C ASN A 50 -1.34 -7.39 -10.50
N GLU A 51 -1.19 -6.22 -11.12
CA GLU A 51 0.04 -5.43 -11.14
C GLU A 51 -0.08 -4.16 -10.29
N ARG A 52 1.04 -3.60 -9.83
CA ARG A 52 1.02 -2.27 -9.20
C ARG A 52 1.26 -1.18 -10.24
N ARG A 53 0.47 -0.11 -10.17
CA ARG A 53 0.58 1.05 -11.05
C ARG A 53 0.65 2.33 -10.23
N VAL A 54 1.56 3.22 -10.62
CA VAL A 54 1.63 4.58 -10.08
C VAL A 54 0.49 5.40 -10.68
N MET A 55 -0.34 6.00 -9.83
CA MET A 55 -1.50 6.80 -10.25
C MET A 55 -1.56 8.12 -9.48
N ASP A 56 -2.02 9.16 -10.18
CA ASP A 56 -2.36 10.45 -9.57
C ASP A 56 -3.79 10.39 -9.04
N VAL A 57 -3.95 10.43 -7.71
CA VAL A 57 -5.22 10.33 -7.00
C VAL A 57 -6.17 11.48 -7.33
N SER A 58 -5.65 12.61 -7.81
CA SER A 58 -6.47 13.74 -8.25
C SER A 58 -7.15 13.51 -9.61
N LYS A 59 -6.71 12.49 -10.35
CA LYS A 59 -7.16 12.17 -11.71
C LYS A 59 -7.89 10.84 -11.79
N LEU A 60 -8.24 10.23 -10.65
CA LEU A 60 -9.00 8.98 -10.63
C LEU A 60 -10.44 9.22 -11.10
N GLU A 61 -10.95 8.28 -11.90
CA GLU A 61 -12.38 8.22 -12.21
C GLU A 61 -13.18 7.75 -10.98
N ASP A 62 -14.50 7.96 -11.00
CA ASP A 62 -15.35 7.72 -9.83
C ASP A 62 -15.24 6.28 -9.29
N LEU A 63 -15.21 5.29 -10.19
CA LEU A 63 -15.07 3.88 -9.80
C LEU A 63 -13.72 3.60 -9.13
N ASP A 64 -12.63 4.04 -9.76
CA ASP A 64 -11.28 3.84 -9.23
C ASP A 64 -11.10 4.54 -7.88
N ARG A 65 -11.73 5.71 -7.71
CA ARG A 65 -11.72 6.45 -6.45
C ARG A 65 -12.44 5.69 -5.33
N HIS A 66 -13.59 5.09 -5.62
CA HIS A 66 -14.31 4.26 -4.63
C HIS A 66 -13.47 3.06 -4.21
N LEU A 67 -12.94 2.32 -5.19
CA LEU A 67 -12.09 1.16 -4.92
C LEU A 67 -10.83 1.54 -4.15
N PHE A 68 -10.25 2.72 -4.43
CA PHE A 68 -9.11 3.25 -3.71
C PHE A 68 -9.42 3.51 -2.23
N ILE A 69 -10.55 4.16 -1.93
CA ILE A 69 -10.96 4.45 -0.56
C ILE A 69 -11.25 3.14 0.20
N ASP A 70 -11.95 2.20 -0.43
CA ASP A 70 -12.27 0.90 0.19
C ASP A 70 -11.00 0.10 0.51
N ASP A 71 -10.03 0.07 -0.41
CA ASP A 71 -8.76 -0.59 -0.18
C ASP A 71 -7.95 0.10 0.92
N LEU A 72 -7.98 1.44 1.00
CA LEU A 72 -7.31 2.19 2.07
C LEU A 72 -7.90 1.88 3.45
N ILE A 73 -9.23 1.91 3.57
CA ILE A 73 -9.94 1.61 4.83
C ILE A 73 -9.57 0.19 5.30
N ARG A 74 -9.66 -0.80 4.40
CA ARG A 74 -9.37 -2.19 4.75
C ARG A 74 -7.94 -2.40 5.24
N HIS A 75 -6.94 -1.79 4.61
CA HIS A 75 -5.57 -1.88 5.10
C HIS A 75 -5.40 -1.26 6.50
N VAL A 76 -6.06 -0.12 6.75
CA VAL A 76 -6.03 0.54 8.07
C VAL A 76 -6.70 -0.35 9.13
N GLU A 77 -7.81 -1.00 8.80
CA GLU A 77 -8.48 -1.96 9.69
C GLU A 77 -7.62 -3.18 10.01
N ASP A 78 -6.96 -3.77 9.01
CA ASP A 78 -6.05 -4.91 9.17
C ASP A 78 -4.86 -4.55 10.07
N ASP A 79 -4.26 -3.38 9.85
CA ASP A 79 -3.15 -2.88 10.67
C ASP A 79 -3.61 -2.58 12.11
N ASN A 80 -4.80 -1.99 12.29
CA ASN A 80 -5.38 -1.76 13.61
C ASN A 80 -5.63 -3.08 14.35
N LEU A 81 -6.16 -4.09 13.66
CA LEU A 81 -6.38 -5.41 14.23
C LEU A 81 -5.06 -6.02 14.72
N ARG A 82 -4.00 -5.96 13.91
CA ARG A 82 -2.66 -6.43 14.28
C ARG A 82 -2.09 -5.68 15.48
N LEU A 83 -2.24 -4.35 15.50
CA LEU A 83 -1.82 -3.51 16.62
C LEU A 83 -2.56 -3.88 17.91
N LEU A 84 -3.88 -4.05 17.86
CA LEU A 84 -4.68 -4.42 19.02
C LEU A 84 -4.27 -5.80 19.56
N GLN A 85 -4.08 -6.78 18.67
CA GLN A 85 -3.60 -8.12 19.07
C GLN A 85 -2.23 -8.07 19.74
N LYS A 86 -1.31 -7.23 19.25
CA LYS A 86 0.01 -7.04 19.87
C LYS A 86 -0.11 -6.43 21.27
N ASN A 87 -0.92 -5.39 21.42
CA ASN A 87 -1.17 -4.77 22.73
C ASN A 87 -1.81 -5.74 23.73
N GLN A 88 -2.76 -6.57 23.28
CA GLN A 88 -3.37 -7.60 24.14
C GLN A 88 -2.36 -8.65 24.60
N LYS A 89 -1.44 -9.07 23.73
CA LYS A 89 -0.37 -10.02 24.09
C LYS A 89 0.64 -9.43 25.08
N GLN A 90 0.88 -8.11 25.01
CA GLN A 90 1.85 -7.41 25.87
C GLN A 90 1.28 -7.04 27.25
N ASN A 91 -0.04 -6.78 27.34
CA ASN A 91 -0.72 -6.47 28.60
C ASN A 91 -1.16 -7.72 29.38
N ARG A 92 -0.58 -8.87 29.06
CA ARG A 92 -0.83 -10.16 29.71
C ARG A 92 0.43 -10.60 30.45
#